data_AF-A0A1Q7HCJ4-F1
#
_entry.id   AF-A0A1Q7HCJ4-F1
#
_cell.length_a   1.000
_cell.length_b   1.000
_cell.length_c   1.000
_cell.angle_alpha   90.00
_cell.angle_beta   90.00
_cell.angle_gamma   90.00
#
_symmetry.space_group_name_H-M   'P 1'
#
loop_
_entity.id
_entity.type
_entity.pdbx_description
1 polymer ?
#
loop_
_entity_poly.entity_id
_entity_poly.type
_entity_poly.pdbx_seq_one_letter_code
_entity_poly.pdbx_strand_id
1 'polypeptide(L)'
;MKRVTLIALMFASLCTMGIDRQQPAPARGAVFVAYYWRAKPGMLDAYNDYIKTVAEPIDEDARRAGVFEEVRTVMPASGITTDWTHLRVFRLKDASAAENLSAGLDAATARVVPDEARRKANSERASTLRDLVRREVWTELR
;
A
#
# COMPACT_ATOMS: atom_id res chain seq x y z
N MET A 1 -43.69 -33.50 -37.82
CA MET A 1 -43.30 -33.51 -39.24
C MET A 1 -42.59 -32.20 -39.57
N LYS A 2 -41.40 -32.34 -40.18
CA LYS A 2 -40.48 -31.37 -40.85
C LYS A 2 -41.07 -29.96 -41.12
N ARG A 3 -40.34 -28.86 -40.87
CA ARG A 3 -39.17 -28.44 -41.67
C ARG A 3 -38.14 -27.65 -40.87
N VAL A 4 -36.89 -28.06 -41.09
CA VAL A 4 -35.62 -27.43 -40.73
C VAL A 4 -35.41 -26.19 -41.61
N THR A 5 -34.88 -25.11 -41.05
CA THR A 5 -34.12 -24.11 -41.81
C THR A 5 -32.91 -23.69 -40.99
N LEU A 6 -31.76 -24.19 -41.43
CA LEU A 6 -30.42 -23.74 -41.04
C LEU A 6 -30.21 -22.34 -41.63
N ILE A 7 -29.78 -21.39 -40.81
CA ILE A 7 -29.01 -20.24 -41.28
C ILE A 7 -27.71 -20.23 -40.50
N ALA A 8 -26.67 -20.71 -41.16
CA ALA A 8 -25.29 -20.59 -40.72
C ALA A 8 -24.84 -19.15 -40.98
N LEU A 9 -24.60 -18.39 -39.91
CA LEU A 9 -23.87 -17.12 -39.98
C LEU A 9 -22.43 -17.40 -39.54
N MET A 10 -21.58 -17.62 -40.55
CA MET A 10 -20.13 -17.49 -40.43
C MET A 10 -19.82 -16.05 -40.00
N PHE A 11 -19.45 -15.86 -38.73
CA PHE A 11 -18.70 -14.67 -38.34
C PHE A 11 -17.21 -14.99 -38.49
N ALA A 12 -16.59 -14.33 -39.47
CA ALA A 12 -15.17 -14.38 -39.71
C ALA A 12 -14.41 -13.85 -38.48
N SER A 13 -13.49 -14.67 -37.97
CA SER A 13 -12.51 -14.31 -36.96
C SER A 13 -11.62 -13.18 -37.47
N LEU A 14 -11.90 -11.95 -37.04
CA LEU A 14 -10.90 -10.88 -37.01
C LEU A 14 -10.01 -11.16 -35.81
N CYS A 15 -8.83 -11.72 -36.06
CA CYS A 15 -7.72 -11.70 -35.12
C CYS A 15 -7.39 -10.25 -34.80
N THR A 16 -7.98 -9.70 -33.75
CA THR A 16 -7.42 -8.56 -33.04
C THR A 16 -6.07 -9.02 -32.50
N MET A 17 -5.00 -8.65 -33.21
CA MET A 17 -3.67 -8.58 -32.61
C MET A 17 -3.79 -7.66 -31.40
N GLY A 18 -4.00 -8.27 -30.24
CA GLY A 18 -3.80 -7.60 -28.97
C GLY A 18 -2.35 -7.13 -28.99
N ILE A 19 -2.16 -5.82 -29.06
CA ILE A 19 -0.97 -5.21 -28.49
C ILE A 19 -1.11 -5.50 -27.00
N ASP A 20 -0.66 -6.69 -26.62
CA ASP A 20 -0.37 -7.00 -25.24
C ASP A 20 0.73 -5.99 -24.89
N ARG A 21 0.34 -4.89 -24.22
CA ARG A 21 1.31 -4.08 -23.50
C ARG A 21 1.93 -5.08 -22.54
N GLN A 22 3.05 -5.68 -22.93
CA GLN A 22 3.87 -6.50 -22.05
C GLN A 22 4.22 -5.60 -20.87
N GLN A 23 3.39 -5.68 -19.84
CA GLN A 23 3.69 -5.15 -18.54
C GLN A 23 5.00 -5.83 -18.16
N PRO A 24 6.08 -5.08 -17.92
CA PRO A 24 7.36 -5.68 -17.60
C PRO A 24 7.14 -6.67 -16.47
N ALA A 25 7.67 -7.89 -16.64
CA ALA A 25 7.57 -8.93 -15.62
C ALA A 25 7.92 -8.30 -14.26
N PRO A 26 7.15 -8.57 -13.19
CA PRO A 26 7.40 -7.97 -11.89
C PRO A 26 8.88 -8.17 -11.55
N ALA A 27 9.56 -7.08 -11.24
CA ALA A 27 10.99 -7.09 -10.96
C ALA A 27 11.26 -8.20 -9.94
N ARG A 28 12.07 -9.20 -10.31
CA ARG A 28 12.53 -10.24 -9.39
C ARG A 28 13.59 -9.60 -8.50
N GLY A 29 13.14 -8.95 -7.44
CA GLY A 29 13.99 -8.20 -6.53
C GLY A 29 13.17 -7.40 -5.54
N ALA A 30 13.81 -7.01 -4.45
CA ALA A 30 13.15 -6.24 -3.41
C ALA A 30 12.56 -4.94 -3.99
N VAL A 31 11.34 -4.63 -3.54
CA VAL A 31 10.64 -3.40 -3.87
C VAL A 31 10.42 -2.61 -2.58
N PHE A 32 10.45 -1.30 -2.67
CA PHE A 32 10.23 -0.42 -1.53
C PHE A 32 8.95 0.40 -1.77
N VAL A 33 8.06 0.41 -0.79
CA VAL A 33 6.90 1.32 -0.81
C VAL A 33 7.15 2.41 0.22
N ALA A 34 7.19 3.65 -0.27
CA ALA A 34 7.47 4.83 0.53
C ALA A 34 6.20 5.67 0.71
N TYR A 35 5.82 5.91 1.96
CA TYR A 35 4.74 6.82 2.31
C TYR A 35 5.32 8.08 2.95
N TYR A 36 5.02 9.22 2.34
CA TYR A 36 5.39 10.52 2.87
C TYR A 36 4.18 11.11 3.59
N TRP A 37 4.33 11.28 4.90
CA TRP A 37 3.29 11.80 5.78
C TRP A 37 3.70 13.16 6.32
N ARG A 38 2.74 14.09 6.36
CA ARG A 38 2.90 15.38 7.00
C ARG A 38 2.02 15.43 8.24
N ALA A 39 2.61 15.62 9.42
CA ALA A 39 1.88 15.97 10.61
C ALA A 39 1.16 17.31 10.38
N LYS A 40 -0.11 17.41 10.79
CA LYS A 40 -0.82 18.68 10.75
C LYS A 40 -0.16 19.71 11.70
N PRO A 41 -0.36 21.02 11.48
CA PRO A 41 0.22 22.05 12.35
C PRO A 41 -0.09 21.78 13.84
N GLY A 42 0.96 21.80 14.67
CA GLY A 42 0.86 21.53 16.12
C GLY A 42 0.68 20.05 16.50
N MET A 43 0.61 19.12 15.56
CA MET A 43 0.31 17.70 15.82
C MET A 43 1.53 16.78 15.78
N LEU A 44 2.75 17.31 15.70
CA LEU A 44 3.96 16.50 15.52
C LEU A 44 4.14 15.48 16.65
N ASP A 45 4.09 15.92 17.91
CA ASP A 45 4.28 15.03 19.07
C ASP A 45 3.15 14.00 19.19
N ALA A 46 1.91 14.43 18.99
CA ALA A 46 0.75 13.54 19.00
C ALA A 46 0.80 12.50 17.86
N TYR A 47 1.37 12.86 16.71
CA TYR A 47 1.57 11.93 15.61
C TYR A 47 2.73 10.95 15.90
N ASN A 48 3.83 11.43 16.50
CA ASN A 48 4.93 10.57 16.96
C ASN A 48 4.43 9.53 17.97
N ASP A 49 3.61 9.95 18.93
CA ASP A 49 2.97 9.06 19.89
C ASP A 49 2.03 8.05 19.21
N TYR A 50 1.20 8.50 18.25
CA TYR A 50 0.35 7.60 17.46
C TYR A 50 1.17 6.52 16.75
N ILE A 51 2.30 6.89 16.13
CA ILE A 51 3.16 5.94 15.44
C ILE A 51 3.63 4.86 16.42
N LYS A 52 4.19 5.26 17.56
CA LYS A 52 4.73 4.34 18.56
C LYS A 52 3.68 3.44 19.21
N THR A 53 2.53 4.01 19.55
CA THR A 53 1.52 3.32 20.36
C THR A 53 0.49 2.54 19.56
N VAL A 54 0.28 2.90 18.29
CA VAL A 54 -0.75 2.29 17.43
C VAL A 54 -0.15 1.69 16.17
N ALA A 55 0.67 2.44 15.42
CA ALA A 55 1.15 1.98 14.13
C ALA A 55 2.21 0.88 14.25
N GLU A 56 3.24 1.09 15.09
CA GLU A 56 4.35 0.15 15.25
C GLU A 56 3.91 -1.26 15.69
N PRO A 57 2.95 -1.44 16.62
CA PRO A 57 2.41 -2.77 16.93
C PRO A 57 1.74 -3.47 15.73
N ILE A 58 1.05 -2.72 14.87
CA ILE A 58 0.43 -3.24 13.64
C ILE A 58 1.52 -3.61 12.63
N ASP A 59 2.52 -2.74 12.48
CA ASP A 59 3.65 -2.97 11.59
C ASP A 59 4.41 -4.24 11.97
N GLU A 60 4.71 -4.42 13.26
CA GLU A 60 5.40 -5.60 13.74
C GLU A 60 4.58 -6.88 13.52
N ASP A 61 3.26 -6.83 13.71
CA ASP A 61 2.39 -7.97 13.39
C ASP A 61 2.39 -8.30 11.89
N ALA A 62 2.25 -7.28 11.04
CA ALA A 62 2.31 -7.42 9.59
C ALA A 62 3.67 -8.00 9.12
N ARG A 63 4.78 -7.53 9.71
CA ARG A 63 6.13 -8.04 9.44
C ARG A 63 6.26 -9.51 9.81
N ARG A 64 5.82 -9.91 11.01
CA ARG A 64 5.82 -11.33 11.44
C ARG A 64 4.95 -12.21 10.54
N ALA A 65 3.86 -11.68 10.02
CA ALA A 65 3.00 -12.36 9.06
C ALA A 65 3.57 -12.38 7.62
N GLY A 66 4.74 -11.77 7.38
CA GLY A 66 5.40 -11.77 6.08
C GLY A 66 4.83 -10.78 5.06
N VAL A 67 4.03 -9.79 5.50
CA VAL A 67 3.47 -8.75 4.61
C VAL A 67 4.59 -7.89 4.00
N PHE A 68 5.62 -7.60 4.79
CA PHE A 68 6.84 -6.91 4.37
C PHE A 68 8.02 -7.41 5.22
N GLU A 69 9.24 -7.15 4.78
CA GLU A 69 10.47 -7.62 5.43
C GLU A 69 10.95 -6.66 6.53
N GLU A 70 10.91 -5.35 6.24
CA GLU A 70 11.41 -4.29 7.10
C GLU A 70 10.59 -3.01 6.92
N VAL A 71 10.47 -2.20 7.96
CA VAL A 71 9.96 -0.82 7.86
C VAL A 71 10.95 0.15 8.52
N ARG A 72 11.18 1.29 7.87
CA ARG A 72 11.99 2.39 8.39
C ARG A 72 11.16 3.66 8.45
N THR A 73 11.24 4.37 9.57
CA THR A 73 10.68 5.71 9.72
C THR A 73 11.82 6.72 9.74
N VAL A 74 11.82 7.63 8.77
CA VAL A 74 12.80 8.71 8.63
C VAL A 74 12.10 10.04 8.87
N MET A 75 12.74 10.91 9.65
CA MET A 75 12.33 12.31 9.83
C MET A 75 13.38 13.22 9.18
N PRO A 76 13.01 14.39 8.63
CA PRO A 76 13.98 15.33 8.09
C PRO A 76 15.00 15.73 9.15
N ALA A 77 16.27 15.87 8.75
CA ALA A 77 17.29 16.43 9.62
C ALA A 77 16.96 17.88 10.01
N SER A 78 17.42 18.31 11.18
CA SER A 78 17.22 19.69 11.62
C SER A 78 17.73 20.70 10.57
N GLY A 79 16.93 21.73 10.29
CA GLY A 79 17.25 22.75 9.28
C GLY A 79 16.87 22.38 7.84
N ILE A 80 16.45 21.14 7.57
CA ILE A 80 15.95 20.75 6.24
C ILE A 80 14.45 21.01 6.16
N THR A 81 14.04 21.82 5.18
CA THR A 81 12.62 22.06 4.90
C THR A 81 12.13 21.08 3.86
N THR A 82 11.10 20.30 4.18
CA THR A 82 10.42 19.40 3.23
C THR A 82 8.91 19.56 3.34
N ASP A 83 8.17 19.05 2.36
CA ASP A 83 6.71 19.01 2.37
C ASP A 83 6.13 17.89 3.26
N TRP A 84 6.99 17.06 3.87
CA TRP A 84 6.64 15.95 4.75
C TRP A 84 7.34 16.04 6.11
N THR A 85 6.91 15.19 7.05
CA THR A 85 7.49 15.11 8.41
C THR A 85 7.98 13.71 8.74
N HIS A 86 7.35 12.70 8.14
CA HIS A 86 7.67 11.29 8.32
C HIS A 86 7.68 10.60 6.96
N LEU A 87 8.81 10.00 6.60
CA LEU A 87 8.93 9.09 5.50
C LEU A 87 8.94 7.67 6.07
N ARG A 88 7.93 6.88 5.72
CA ARG A 88 7.82 5.47 6.11
C ARG A 88 8.09 4.58 4.91
N VAL A 89 9.22 3.86 4.93
CA VAL A 89 9.66 3.00 3.83
C VAL A 89 9.52 1.55 4.24
N PHE A 90 8.69 0.81 3.53
CA PHE A 90 8.52 -0.63 3.69
C PHE A 90 9.35 -1.34 2.62
N ARG A 91 10.22 -2.25 3.04
CA ARG A 91 10.93 -3.16 2.14
C ARG A 91 10.10 -4.43 1.95
N LEU A 92 9.82 -4.78 0.71
CA LEU A 92 9.03 -5.95 0.34
C LEU A 92 9.83 -6.85 -0.59
N LYS A 93 9.46 -8.13 -0.62
CA LYS A 93 10.17 -9.15 -1.40
C LYS A 93 10.13 -8.89 -2.92
N ASP A 94 8.98 -8.44 -3.43
CA ASP A 94 8.74 -8.24 -4.86
C ASP A 94 7.54 -7.29 -5.12
N ALA A 95 7.25 -7.05 -6.39
CA ALA A 95 6.16 -6.18 -6.81
C ALA A 95 4.76 -6.73 -6.43
N SER A 96 4.56 -8.05 -6.37
CA SER A 96 3.28 -8.63 -5.95
C SER A 96 3.04 -8.34 -4.46
N ALA A 97 4.07 -8.41 -3.63
CA ALA A 97 3.97 -7.97 -2.24
C ALA A 97 3.62 -6.47 -2.14
N ALA A 98 4.17 -5.62 -3.02
CA ALA A 98 3.87 -4.18 -3.03
C ALA A 98 2.40 -3.86 -3.39
N GLU A 99 1.79 -4.65 -4.27
CA GLU A 99 0.37 -4.58 -4.61
C GLU A 99 -0.52 -5.00 -3.43
N ASN A 100 -0.06 -5.98 -2.65
CA ASN A 100 -0.81 -6.55 -1.52
C ASN A 100 -0.56 -5.86 -0.17
N LEU A 101 0.36 -4.89 -0.10
CA LEU A 101 0.77 -4.26 1.16
C LEU A 101 -0.41 -3.68 1.95
N SER A 102 -1.33 -2.95 1.29
CA SER A 102 -2.47 -2.33 1.98
C SER A 102 -3.37 -3.38 2.63
N ALA A 103 -3.75 -4.42 1.87
CA ALA A 103 -4.58 -5.50 2.39
C ALA A 103 -3.88 -6.26 3.54
N GLY A 104 -2.56 -6.44 3.44
CA GLY A 104 -1.77 -7.05 4.51
C GLY A 104 -1.74 -6.22 5.80
N LEU A 105 -1.61 -4.89 5.68
CA LEU A 105 -1.68 -3.96 6.82
C LEU A 105 -3.09 -3.91 7.42
N ASP A 106 -4.15 -3.96 6.60
CA ASP A 106 -5.54 -4.02 7.07
C ASP A 106 -5.81 -5.32 7.85
N ALA A 107 -5.31 -6.45 7.34
CA ALA A 107 -5.41 -7.74 8.03
C ALA A 107 -4.63 -7.74 9.36
N ALA A 108 -3.44 -7.14 9.41
CA ALA A 108 -2.69 -6.97 10.65
C ALA A 108 -3.42 -6.05 11.63
N THR A 109 -4.02 -4.95 11.14
CA THR A 109 -4.84 -4.05 11.95
C THR A 109 -6.01 -4.80 12.59
N ALA A 110 -6.70 -5.67 11.86
CA ALA A 110 -7.80 -6.49 12.38
C ALA A 110 -7.33 -7.50 13.44
N ARG A 111 -6.12 -8.06 13.32
CA ARG A 111 -5.56 -8.97 14.33
C ARG A 111 -5.14 -8.24 15.61
N VAL A 112 -4.45 -7.10 15.47
CA VAL A 112 -3.93 -6.32 16.60
C VAL A 112 -5.03 -5.53 17.32
N VAL A 113 -6.04 -5.09 16.58
CA VAL A 113 -7.21 -4.37 17.10
C VAL A 113 -8.49 -5.10 16.65
N PRO A 114 -8.89 -6.17 17.36
CA PRO A 114 -10.06 -6.96 16.97
C PRO A 114 -11.38 -6.16 17.01
N ASP A 115 -11.46 -5.20 17.92
CA ASP A 115 -12.62 -4.31 18.07
C ASP A 115 -12.70 -3.33 16.89
N GLU A 116 -13.79 -3.43 16.12
CA GLU A 116 -14.07 -2.58 14.97
C GLU A 116 -14.28 -1.11 15.33
N ALA A 117 -14.96 -0.80 16.43
CA ALA A 117 -15.19 0.57 16.87
C ALA A 117 -13.84 1.23 17.23
N ARG A 118 -12.95 0.47 17.88
CA ARG A 118 -11.58 0.94 18.16
C ARG A 118 -10.75 1.13 16.90
N ARG A 119 -10.88 0.24 15.89
CA ARG A 119 -10.24 0.44 14.58
C ARG A 119 -10.71 1.73 13.90
N LYS A 120 -12.03 1.98 13.90
CA LYS A 120 -12.62 3.20 13.34
C LYS A 120 -12.10 4.44 14.06
N ALA A 121 -12.11 4.45 15.39
CA ALA A 121 -11.60 5.56 16.20
C ALA A 121 -10.10 5.83 15.94
N ASN A 122 -9.29 4.78 15.78
CA ASN A 122 -7.87 4.93 15.41
C ASN A 122 -7.69 5.56 14.03
N SER A 123 -8.50 5.15 13.04
CA SER A 123 -8.47 5.72 11.69
C SER A 123 -8.90 7.19 11.68
N GLU A 124 -9.95 7.52 12.41
CA GLU A 124 -10.42 8.90 12.59
C GLU A 124 -9.35 9.76 13.27
N ARG A 125 -8.77 9.29 14.39
CA ARG A 125 -7.65 9.97 15.06
C ARG A 125 -6.46 10.16 14.13
N ALA A 126 -6.11 9.15 13.35
CA ALA A 126 -5.03 9.25 12.37
C ALA A 126 -5.26 10.41 11.39
N SER A 127 -6.49 10.56 10.88
CA SER A 127 -6.86 11.61 9.92
C SER A 127 -6.79 13.03 10.52
N THR A 128 -6.97 13.20 11.83
CA THR A 128 -6.80 14.50 12.50
C THR A 128 -5.34 14.83 12.79
N LEU A 129 -4.43 13.85 12.72
CA LEU A 129 -3.01 14.04 13.05
C LEU A 129 -2.14 14.32 11.84
N ARG A 130 -2.48 13.78 10.67
CA ARG A 130 -1.61 13.82 9.48
C ARG A 130 -2.36 13.88 8.17
N ASP A 131 -1.63 14.28 7.13
CA ASP A 131 -2.03 14.17 5.74
C ASP A 131 -1.04 13.27 4.98
N LEU A 132 -1.56 12.44 4.07
CA LEU A 132 -0.73 11.76 3.08
C LEU A 132 -0.27 12.79 2.06
N VAL A 133 1.05 12.95 1.92
CA VAL A 133 1.64 13.84 0.92
C VAL A 133 1.74 13.11 -0.41
N ARG A 134 2.35 11.92 -0.39
CA ARG A 134 2.48 11.06 -1.57
C ARG A 134 2.85 9.63 -1.17
N ARG A 135 2.63 8.71 -2.11
CA ARG A 135 3.09 7.32 -2.07
C ARG A 135 3.94 7.07 -3.30
N GLU A 136 5.09 6.45 -3.09
CA GLU A 136 6.00 6.06 -4.16
C GLU A 136 6.36 4.57 -4.06
N VAL A 137 6.76 3.98 -5.17
CA VAL A 137 7.28 2.61 -5.24
C VAL A 137 8.64 2.66 -5.91
N TRP A 138 9.65 2.08 -5.28
CA TRP A 138 11.04 2.09 -5.75
C TRP A 138 11.56 0.65 -5.92
N THR A 139 12.45 0.45 -6.88
CA THR A 139 13.19 -0.82 -7.07
C THR A 139 14.56 -0.82 -6.38
N GLU A 140 14.99 0.33 -5.87
CA GLU A 140 16.24 0.55 -5.13
C GLU A 140 15.94 1.50 -3.96
N LEU A 141 16.69 1.37 -2.86
CA LEU A 141 16.55 2.25 -1.71
C LEU A 141 17.12 3.64 -2.06
N ARG A 142 16.38 4.70 -1.74
CA ARG A 142 16.75 6.10 -1.97
C ARG A 142 17.00 6.84 -0.68
#